data_AF-A0A7W0IVB1-F1
#
_entry.id   AF-A0A7W0IVB1-F1
#
_cell.length_a   1.000
_cell.length_b   1.000
_cell.length_c   1.000
_cell.angle_alpha   90.00
_cell.angle_beta   90.00
_cell.angle_gamma   90.00
#
_symmetry.space_group_name_H-M   'P 1'
#
loop_
_entity.id
_entity.type
_entity.pdbx_description
1 polymer ?
#
loop_
_entity_poly.entity_id
_entity_poly.type
_entity_poly.pdbx_seq_one_letter_code
_entity_poly.pdbx_strand_id
1 'polypeptide(L)'
;MDIEFHYYMTFLIAGKAGFGKDDTATIAYSSQYVDDNDIIYEIHKDKAQYYRNYISQTMNILKPKAKLFRIYSLFHFIPGEPLYEGAFRKDGALHWLNTTPQ
;
A
#
# COMPACT_ATOMS: atom_id res chain seq x y z
N MET A 1 -5.69 -5.60 -4.56
CA MET A 1 -6.12 -5.55 -3.15
C MET A 1 -7.61 -5.91 -3.07
N ASP A 2 -8.12 -6.20 -1.88
CA ASP A 2 -9.51 -6.58 -1.59
C ASP A 2 -10.47 -5.36 -1.68
N ILE A 3 -11.48 -5.46 -2.55
CA ILE A 3 -12.45 -4.39 -2.84
C ILE A 3 -13.47 -4.23 -1.70
N GLU A 4 -13.73 -5.32 -0.99
CA GLU A 4 -14.59 -5.37 0.20
C GLU A 4 -14.08 -4.42 1.28
N PHE A 5 -12.76 -4.33 1.46
CA PHE A 5 -12.17 -3.42 2.43
C PHE A 5 -11.95 -2.00 1.89
N HIS A 6 -11.23 -1.83 0.79
CA HIS A 6 -10.76 -0.49 0.41
C HIS A 6 -11.84 0.38 -0.20
N TYR A 7 -12.80 -0.24 -0.90
CA TYR A 7 -13.98 0.46 -1.40
C TYR A 7 -15.14 0.40 -0.41
N TYR A 8 -15.69 -0.79 -0.14
CA TYR A 8 -16.97 -0.88 0.58
C TYR A 8 -16.86 -0.47 2.04
N MET A 9 -15.82 -0.88 2.79
CA MET A 9 -15.67 -0.40 4.17
C MET A 9 -15.40 1.10 4.23
N THR A 10 -14.55 1.64 3.35
CA THR A 10 -14.34 3.09 3.26
C THR A 10 -15.64 3.84 2.98
N PHE A 11 -16.47 3.33 2.05
CA PHE A 11 -17.78 3.90 1.74
C PHE A 11 -18.67 3.92 2.99
N LEU A 12 -18.79 2.79 3.69
CA LEU A 12 -19.62 2.71 4.89
C LEU A 12 -19.12 3.63 6.01
N ILE A 13 -17.81 3.75 6.21
CA ILE A 13 -17.19 4.61 7.21
C ILE A 13 -17.41 6.08 6.89
N ALA A 14 -17.17 6.51 5.64
CA ALA A 14 -17.39 7.89 5.23
C ALA A 14 -18.88 8.28 5.33
N GLY A 15 -19.79 7.41 4.90
CA GLY A 15 -21.23 7.64 5.08
C GLY A 15 -21.60 7.75 6.56
N LYS A 16 -21.04 6.90 7.42
CA LYS A 16 -21.26 6.97 8.88
C LYS A 16 -20.69 8.24 9.51
N ALA A 17 -19.61 8.78 8.96
CA ALA A 17 -19.00 10.04 9.38
C ALA A 17 -19.81 11.29 8.96
N GLY A 18 -20.86 11.12 8.15
CA GLY A 18 -21.78 12.20 7.76
C GLY A 18 -21.54 12.77 6.37
N PHE A 19 -20.68 12.16 5.55
CA PHE A 19 -20.52 12.57 4.15
C PHE A 19 -21.75 12.23 3.32
N GLY A 20 -22.05 13.08 2.33
CA GLY A 20 -23.07 12.79 1.32
C GLY A 20 -22.72 11.56 0.51
N LYS A 21 -23.71 10.96 -0.17
CA LYS A 21 -23.51 9.74 -0.97
C LYS A 21 -22.42 9.92 -2.05
N ASP A 22 -22.42 11.06 -2.73
CA ASP A 22 -21.47 11.32 -3.83
C ASP A 22 -20.05 11.54 -3.30
N ASP A 23 -19.91 12.26 -2.19
CA ASP A 23 -18.62 12.43 -1.50
C ASP A 23 -18.10 11.08 -0.98
N THR A 24 -18.98 10.29 -0.39
CA THR A 24 -18.68 8.94 0.11
C THR A 24 -18.17 8.04 -1.02
N ALA A 25 -18.84 8.06 -2.18
CA ALA A 25 -18.38 7.34 -3.37
C ALA A 25 -17.03 7.84 -3.86
N THR A 26 -16.83 9.16 -3.89
CA THR A 26 -15.57 9.78 -4.30
C THR A 26 -14.41 9.36 -3.39
N ILE A 27 -14.61 9.37 -2.07
CA ILE A 27 -13.62 8.92 -1.09
C ILE A 27 -13.31 7.43 -1.29
N ALA A 28 -14.34 6.59 -1.40
CA ALA A 28 -14.17 5.15 -1.58
C ALA A 28 -13.42 4.80 -2.88
N TYR A 29 -13.77 5.44 -4.00
CA TYR A 29 -13.05 5.26 -5.26
C TYR A 29 -11.61 5.77 -5.17
N SER A 30 -11.39 6.91 -4.48
CA SER A 30 -10.04 7.45 -4.30
C SER A 30 -9.15 6.46 -3.54
N SER A 31 -9.68 5.80 -2.50
CA SER A 31 -8.98 4.73 -1.79
C SER A 31 -8.71 3.51 -2.69
N GLN A 32 -9.73 3.02 -3.42
CA GLN A 32 -9.58 1.86 -4.31
C GLN A 32 -8.56 2.13 -5.44
N TYR A 33 -8.49 3.36 -5.95
CA TYR A 33 -7.52 3.71 -6.99
C TYR A 33 -6.07 3.65 -6.53
N VAL A 34 -5.77 3.73 -5.22
CA VAL A 34 -4.40 3.51 -4.73
C VAL A 34 -3.99 2.05 -4.93
N ASP A 35 -4.94 1.13 -4.77
CA ASP A 35 -4.71 -0.30 -4.92
C ASP A 35 -4.66 -0.76 -6.37
N ASP A 36 -5.52 -0.18 -7.21
CA ASP A 36 -5.59 -0.49 -8.64
C ASP A 36 -4.46 0.19 -9.43
N ASN A 37 -3.62 0.99 -8.77
CA ASN A 37 -2.52 1.72 -9.39
C ASN A 37 -1.30 0.83 -9.71
N ASP A 38 -1.48 -0.14 -10.61
CA ASP A 38 -0.46 -1.09 -11.09
C ASP A 38 -0.05 -0.88 -12.57
N ILE A 39 -0.78 -0.02 -13.28
CA ILE A 39 -0.54 0.41 -14.66
C ILE A 39 -0.48 1.94 -14.78
N ILE A 40 0.20 2.42 -15.82
CA ILE A 40 0.30 3.86 -16.11
C ILE A 40 -0.92 4.29 -16.92
N TYR A 41 -1.62 5.29 -16.41
CA TYR A 41 -2.64 6.07 -17.07
C TYR A 41 -2.09 7.44 -17.47
N GLU A 42 -2.37 7.85 -18.70
CA GLU A 42 -2.14 9.22 -19.18
C GLU A 42 -3.50 9.85 -19.50
N ILE A 43 -3.87 10.88 -18.74
CA ILE A 43 -5.15 11.57 -18.89
C ILE A 43 -4.89 12.95 -19.50
N HIS A 44 -5.72 13.35 -20.47
CA HIS A 44 -5.65 14.65 -21.16
C HIS A 44 -4.27 14.98 -21.72
N LYS A 45 -3.64 14.00 -22.40
CA LYS A 45 -2.39 14.19 -23.13
C LYS A 45 -2.48 15.43 -24.04
N ASP A 46 -1.42 16.23 -24.03
CA ASP A 46 -1.26 17.46 -24.80
C ASP A 46 -2.19 18.62 -24.41
N LYS A 47 -2.85 18.55 -23.24
CA LYS A 47 -3.66 19.64 -22.66
C LYS A 47 -3.09 20.12 -21.33
N ALA A 48 -3.51 21.31 -20.88
CA ALA A 48 -3.09 21.89 -19.60
C ALA A 48 -3.49 21.02 -18.39
N GLN A 49 -4.52 20.19 -18.53
CA GLN A 49 -5.00 19.26 -17.50
C GLN A 49 -4.30 17.89 -17.56
N TYR A 50 -3.13 17.80 -18.21
CA TYR A 50 -2.38 16.55 -18.31
C TYR A 50 -2.07 15.97 -16.92
N TYR A 51 -2.43 14.70 -16.75
CA TYR A 51 -2.13 13.94 -15.55
C TYR A 51 -1.52 12.59 -15.94
N ARG A 52 -0.49 12.18 -15.21
CA ARG A 52 0.09 10.85 -15.29
C ARG A 52 0.35 10.35 -13.88
N ASN A 53 -0.23 9.21 -13.55
CA ASN A 53 0.03 8.56 -12.27
C ASN A 53 1.44 7.96 -12.21
N TYR A 54 1.90 7.71 -11.00
CA TYR A 54 3.04 6.86 -10.75
C TYR A 54 2.57 5.59 -10.05
N ILE A 55 2.98 4.42 -10.56
CA ILE A 55 2.59 3.10 -10.01
C ILE A 55 2.96 3.04 -8.52
N SER A 56 1.97 2.72 -7.67
CA SER A 56 2.15 2.53 -6.22
C SER A 56 2.02 1.08 -5.78
N GLN A 57 1.56 0.18 -6.66
CA GLN A 57 1.32 -1.21 -6.32
C GLN A 57 1.92 -2.19 -7.33
N THR A 58 2.22 -3.39 -6.85
CA THR A 58 2.65 -4.50 -7.71
C THR A 58 1.76 -5.71 -7.48
N MET A 59 0.82 -5.93 -8.38
CA MET A 59 -0.17 -7.01 -8.26
C MET A 59 0.39 -8.38 -8.63
N ASN A 60 1.44 -8.44 -9.47
CA ASN A 60 2.06 -9.69 -9.90
C ASN A 60 3.46 -9.85 -9.32
N ILE A 61 3.55 -10.59 -8.21
CA ILE A 61 4.82 -10.91 -7.53
C ILE A 61 5.81 -11.71 -8.39
N LEU A 62 5.32 -12.41 -9.43
CA LEU A 62 6.15 -13.20 -10.35
C LEU A 62 6.66 -12.40 -11.55
N LYS A 63 6.17 -11.17 -11.74
CA LYS A 63 6.61 -10.25 -12.79
C LYS A 63 7.13 -8.96 -12.17
N PRO A 64 8.23 -9.01 -11.39
CA PRO A 64 8.79 -7.84 -10.77
C PRO A 64 9.24 -6.86 -11.85
N LYS A 65 8.75 -5.61 -11.77
CA LYS A 65 9.16 -4.56 -12.70
C LYS A 65 10.42 -3.93 -12.12
N ALA A 66 11.60 -4.23 -12.68
CA ALA A 66 12.89 -3.73 -12.17
C ALA A 66 12.95 -2.20 -11.96
N LYS A 67 12.20 -1.43 -12.78
CA LYS A 67 12.06 0.03 -12.64
C LYS A 67 11.24 0.50 -11.43
N LEU A 68 10.53 -0.41 -10.76
CA LEU A 68 9.66 -0.14 -9.61
C LEU A 68 10.27 -0.53 -8.27
N PHE A 69 11.58 -0.81 -8.21
CA PHE A 69 12.24 -1.19 -6.96
C PHE A 69 12.01 -0.19 -5.81
N ARG A 70 11.82 1.09 -6.15
CA ARG A 70 11.54 2.17 -5.20
C ARG A 70 10.23 2.03 -4.41
N ILE A 71 9.27 1.23 -4.89
CA ILE A 71 8.00 0.99 -4.18
C ILE A 71 7.97 -0.38 -3.49
N TYR A 72 8.99 -1.21 -3.68
CA TYR A 72 9.09 -2.46 -2.94
C TYR A 72 9.59 -2.15 -1.53
N SER A 73 8.71 -2.34 -0.55
CA SER A 73 9.14 -2.47 0.83
C SER A 73 9.97 -3.74 0.96
N LEU A 74 11.28 -3.58 1.19
CA LEU A 74 12.20 -4.70 1.42
C LEU A 74 11.80 -5.54 2.64
N PHE A 75 11.10 -4.91 3.59
CA PHE A 75 10.59 -5.52 4.79
C PHE A 75 9.14 -5.10 5.01
N HIS A 76 8.26 -6.07 5.26
CA HIS A 76 6.91 -5.80 5.77
C HIS A 76 6.95 -5.40 7.26
N PHE A 77 7.93 -5.91 7.99
CA PHE A 77 8.24 -5.55 9.36
C PHE A 77 9.71 -5.16 9.47
N ILE A 78 9.98 -3.93 9.89
CA ILE A 78 11.35 -3.40 9.94
C ILE A 78 12.15 -4.17 11.01
N PRO A 79 13.38 -4.65 10.70
CA PRO A 79 14.26 -5.19 11.71
C PRO A 79 14.46 -4.22 12.87
N GLY A 80 14.41 -4.76 14.09
CA GLY A 80 14.55 -3.97 15.31
C GLY A 80 15.93 -4.14 15.95
N GLU A 81 16.01 -4.03 17.28
CA GLU A 81 17.25 -4.20 18.05
C GLU A 81 17.62 -5.70 18.14
N PRO A 82 18.69 -6.17 17.48
CA PRO A 82 19.02 -7.59 17.43
C PRO A 82 19.32 -8.20 18.80
N LEU A 83 19.74 -7.39 19.77
CA LEU A 83 20.06 -7.83 21.13
C LEU A 83 18.89 -7.71 22.11
N TYR A 84 17.68 -7.42 21.65
CA TYR A 84 16.49 -7.43 22.49
C TYR A 84 16.26 -8.82 23.10
N GLU A 85 16.25 -8.90 24.44
CA GLU A 85 16.17 -10.17 25.18
C GLU A 85 14.95 -11.00 24.81
N GLY A 86 13.80 -10.34 24.56
CA GLY A 86 12.57 -11.02 24.15
C GLY A 86 12.61 -11.59 22.72
N ALA A 87 13.63 -11.28 21.92
CA ALA A 87 13.85 -11.82 20.59
C ALA A 87 14.89 -12.95 20.56
N PHE A 88 15.43 -13.37 21.70
CA PHE A 88 16.42 -14.44 21.77
C PHE A 88 15.83 -15.79 21.37
N ARG A 89 16.51 -16.45 20.45
CA ARG A 89 16.12 -17.77 19.97
C ARG A 89 16.64 -18.84 20.92
N LYS A 90 15.86 -19.91 21.09
CA LYS A 90 16.22 -21.06 21.95
C LYS A 90 17.43 -21.85 21.44
N ASP A 91 17.75 -21.74 20.15
CA ASP A 91 18.91 -22.39 19.53
C ASP A 91 20.20 -21.57 19.65
N GLY A 92 20.17 -20.41 20.32
CA GLY A 92 21.31 -19.53 20.49
C GLY A 92 21.72 -18.77 19.21
N ALA A 93 20.99 -18.90 18.11
CA ALA A 93 21.28 -18.18 16.88
C ALA A 93 20.80 -16.72 16.95
N LEU A 94 21.48 -15.83 16.22
CA LEU A 94 21.12 -14.42 16.05
C LEU A 94 20.81 -14.16 14.57
N HIS A 95 19.82 -13.30 14.30
CA HIS A 95 19.55 -12.81 12.95
C HIS A 95 19.37 -11.29 12.94
N TRP A 96 20.21 -10.57 12.19
CA TRP A 96 20.19 -9.11 12.10
C TRP A 96 18.89 -8.53 11.55
N LEU A 97 18.12 -9.33 10.80
CA LEU A 97 16.86 -8.90 10.20
C LEU A 97 15.62 -9.31 11.03
N ASN A 98 15.78 -9.64 12.31
CA ASN A 98 14.65 -10.00 13.15
C ASN A 98 13.88 -8.74 13.57
N THR A 99 12.56 -8.77 13.44
CA THR A 99 11.70 -7.70 13.93
C THR A 99 11.57 -7.82 15.45
N THR A 100 11.81 -6.73 16.16
CA THR A 100 11.59 -6.64 17.61
C THR A 100 10.52 -5.59 17.91
N PRO A 101 9.89 -5.64 19.10
CA PRO A 101 9.06 -4.52 19.55
C PRO A 101 9.82 -3.19 19.48
N GLN A 102 9.09 -2.13 19.15
CA GLN A 102 9.57 -0.74 19.16
C GLN A 102 9.04 -0.01 20.39
#